data_AF-A0A165KIR8-F1
#
_entry.id   AF-A0A165KIR8-F1
#
_cell.length_a   1.000
_cell.length_b   1.000
_cell.length_c   1.000
_cell.angle_alpha   90.00
_cell.angle_beta   90.00
_cell.angle_gamma   90.00
#
_symmetry.space_group_name_H-M   'P 1'
#
loop_
_entity.id
_entity.type
_entity.pdbx_description
1 polymer ?
#
loop_
_entity_poly.entity_id
_entity_poly.type
_entity_poly.pdbx_seq_one_letter_code
_entity_poly.pdbx_strand_id
1 'polypeptide(L)'
;IEHLIDEGTWEPMDKNMVSMDPIEFHSEEDPYLDRIISYQEKTGLNEAVETGIGQLNGIHIAMAVMDFEFMGGSMGSVVGEKITRLIESATNRSLPLIIVCASGGARMQEGSLSLMQMSKISSASYNYQSNKKLFYVTILTSPTTGGVTASFGMLGDVIIAEPNAYIAFA
;
A
#
# COMPACT_ATOMS: atom_id res chain seq x y z
N ILE A 1 -12.12 -1.22 -4.30
CA ILE A 1 -12.17 0.14 -4.90
C ILE A 1 -13.60 0.50 -5.28
N GLU A 2 -14.28 -0.31 -6.09
CA GLU A 2 -15.64 -0.06 -6.62
C GLU A 2 -16.72 0.22 -5.56
N HIS A 3 -16.57 -0.30 -4.34
CA HIS A 3 -17.53 -0.06 -3.26
C HIS A 3 -17.32 1.25 -2.49
N LEU A 4 -16.15 1.89 -2.62
CA LEU A 4 -15.80 3.11 -1.88
C LEU A 4 -15.78 4.35 -2.76
N ILE A 5 -15.42 4.18 -4.04
CA ILE A 5 -15.24 5.26 -4.99
C ILE A 5 -16.47 5.37 -5.89
N ASP A 6 -16.92 6.60 -6.11
CA ASP A 6 -18.02 6.94 -7.00
C ASP A 6 -17.74 6.40 -8.42
N GLU A 7 -18.75 5.80 -9.04
CA GLU A 7 -18.64 5.14 -10.34
C GLU A 7 -18.03 6.06 -11.42
N GLY A 8 -17.04 5.55 -12.16
CA GLY A 8 -16.40 6.28 -13.26
C GLY A 8 -15.41 7.36 -12.85
N THR A 9 -15.13 7.55 -11.55
CA THR A 9 -14.22 8.61 -11.07
C THR A 9 -12.81 8.12 -10.74
N TRP A 10 -12.57 6.80 -10.77
CA TRP A 10 -11.27 6.23 -10.41
C TRP A 10 -10.20 6.50 -11.48
N GLU A 11 -9.14 7.20 -11.07
CA GLU A 11 -7.94 7.49 -11.84
C GLU A 11 -6.74 6.76 -11.22
N PRO A 12 -6.37 5.58 -11.73
CA PRO A 12 -5.25 4.81 -11.19
C PRO A 12 -3.92 5.51 -11.42
N MET A 13 -3.03 5.45 -10.43
CA MET A 13 -1.67 5.97 -10.46
C MET A 13 -0.65 4.84 -10.62
N ASP A 14 0.44 5.12 -11.34
CA ASP A 14 1.61 4.24 -11.46
C ASP A 14 1.26 2.78 -11.83
N LYS A 15 0.21 2.59 -12.65
CA LYS A 15 -0.35 1.25 -12.97
C LYS A 15 0.70 0.29 -13.52
N ASN A 16 1.66 0.79 -14.30
CA ASN A 16 2.66 -0.02 -14.99
C ASN A 16 3.94 -0.26 -14.16
N MET A 17 3.97 0.17 -12.89
CA MET A 17 5.13 -0.07 -12.02
C MET A 17 5.15 -1.53 -11.58
N VAL A 18 6.29 -2.19 -11.77
CA VAL A 18 6.49 -3.62 -11.48
C VAL A 18 7.77 -3.83 -10.67
N SER A 19 7.78 -4.90 -9.88
CA SER A 19 8.90 -5.26 -9.02
C SER A 19 10.07 -5.83 -9.82
N MET A 20 11.29 -5.60 -9.34
CA MET A 20 12.52 -6.18 -9.87
C MET A 20 13.18 -7.04 -8.78
N ASP A 21 14.26 -7.74 -9.12
CA ASP A 21 15.07 -8.50 -8.16
C ASP A 21 16.40 -7.79 -7.86
N PRO A 22 16.40 -6.77 -6.99
CA PRO A 22 17.58 -5.92 -6.75
C PRO A 22 18.68 -6.59 -5.93
N ILE A 23 18.38 -7.71 -5.26
CA ILE A 23 19.34 -8.42 -4.41
C ILE A 23 19.69 -9.80 -4.95
N GLU A 24 19.25 -10.12 -6.17
CA GLU A 24 19.43 -11.43 -6.82
C GLU A 24 19.02 -12.57 -5.87
N PHE A 25 17.79 -12.49 -5.36
CA PHE A 25 17.32 -13.35 -4.28
C PHE A 25 17.39 -14.83 -4.68
N HIS A 26 18.28 -15.57 -4.03
CA HIS A 26 18.41 -17.00 -4.22
C HIS A 26 17.31 -17.75 -3.44
N SER A 27 16.44 -18.43 -4.18
CA SER A 27 15.42 -19.33 -3.67
C SER A 27 15.80 -20.78 -3.98
N GLU A 28 15.54 -21.71 -3.06
CA GLU A 28 15.60 -23.16 -3.35
C GLU A 28 14.41 -23.62 -4.20
N GLU A 29 13.34 -22.82 -4.21
CA GLU A 29 12.13 -23.00 -5.01
C GLU A 29 12.20 -22.13 -6.28
N ASP A 30 11.07 -21.53 -6.68
CA ASP A 30 10.98 -20.66 -7.84
C ASP A 30 11.75 -19.35 -7.64
N PRO A 31 12.39 -18.81 -8.71
CA PRO A 31 12.98 -17.48 -8.72
C PRO A 31 11.98 -16.39 -8.29
N TYR A 32 12.48 -15.32 -7.66
CA TYR A 32 11.60 -14.24 -7.17
C TYR A 32 10.76 -13.60 -8.28
N LEU A 33 11.35 -13.35 -9.45
CA LEU A 33 10.63 -12.78 -10.60
C LEU A 33 9.53 -13.71 -11.12
N ASP A 34 9.78 -15.02 -11.16
CA ASP A 34 8.79 -16.01 -11.61
C ASP A 34 7.60 -16.06 -10.65
N ARG A 35 7.86 -15.93 -9.35
CA ARG A 35 6.80 -15.78 -8.34
C ARG A 35 5.99 -14.50 -8.57
N ILE A 36 6.64 -13.36 -8.82
CA ILE A 36 5.95 -12.10 -9.14
C ILE A 36 5.03 -12.31 -10.34
N ILE A 37 5.54 -12.86 -11.45
CA ILE A 37 4.76 -13.08 -12.67
C ILE A 37 3.56 -14.00 -12.39
N SER A 38 3.76 -15.09 -11.65
CA SER A 38 2.68 -16.01 -11.26
C SER A 38 1.56 -15.30 -10.47
N TYR A 39 1.91 -14.43 -9.52
CA TYR A 39 0.92 -13.64 -8.77
C TYR A 39 0.25 -12.57 -9.65
N GLN A 40 0.98 -11.97 -10.60
CA GLN A 40 0.40 -11.03 -11.56
C GLN A 40 -0.64 -11.72 -12.46
N GLU A 41 -0.34 -12.92 -12.96
CA GLU A 41 -1.28 -13.72 -13.75
C GLU A 41 -2.50 -14.15 -12.93
N LYS A 42 -2.29 -14.55 -11.68
CA LYS A 42 -3.35 -15.00 -10.78
C LYS A 42 -4.32 -13.88 -10.40
N THR A 43 -3.79 -12.71 -10.04
CA THR A 43 -4.59 -11.60 -9.48
C THR A 43 -5.02 -10.58 -10.52
N GLY A 44 -4.33 -10.52 -11.67
CA GLY A 44 -4.47 -9.44 -12.65
C GLY A 44 -3.87 -8.10 -12.20
N LEU A 45 -3.21 -8.07 -11.04
CA LEU A 45 -2.55 -6.88 -10.50
C LEU A 45 -1.07 -6.89 -10.83
N ASN A 46 -0.46 -5.72 -10.97
CA ASN A 46 0.99 -5.61 -11.16
C ASN A 46 1.78 -5.70 -9.84
N GLU A 47 1.12 -5.44 -8.71
CA GLU A 47 1.71 -5.50 -7.37
C GLU A 47 0.62 -5.58 -6.29
N ALA A 48 1.01 -5.81 -5.04
CA ALA A 48 0.16 -5.93 -3.85
C ALA A 48 -0.54 -4.64 -3.39
N VAL A 49 -0.52 -3.57 -4.20
CA VAL A 49 -1.27 -2.35 -3.91
C VAL A 49 -1.72 -1.67 -5.19
N GLU A 50 -2.97 -1.25 -5.21
CA GLU A 50 -3.52 -0.31 -6.17
C GLU A 50 -3.60 1.08 -5.55
N THR A 51 -3.15 2.10 -6.27
CA THR A 51 -3.17 3.50 -5.83
C THR A 51 -3.83 4.36 -6.88
N GLY A 52 -4.49 5.43 -6.47
CA GLY A 52 -5.18 6.32 -7.40
C GLY A 52 -5.93 7.44 -6.71
N ILE A 53 -6.55 8.29 -7.52
CA ILE A 53 -7.44 9.36 -7.07
C ILE A 53 -8.86 8.99 -7.52
N GLY A 54 -9.85 9.30 -6.70
CA GLY A 54 -11.25 9.16 -7.07
C GLY A 54 -12.13 10.10 -6.28
N GLN A 55 -13.44 10.00 -6.44
CA GLN A 55 -14.40 10.72 -5.62
C GLN A 55 -15.09 9.77 -4.65
N LEU A 56 -15.36 10.22 -3.42
CA LEU A 56 -16.19 9.54 -2.45
C LEU A 56 -17.29 10.50 -2.04
N ASN A 57 -18.53 10.23 -2.45
CA ASN A 57 -19.66 11.15 -2.31
C ASN A 57 -19.35 12.56 -2.86
N GLY A 58 -18.69 12.64 -4.03
CA GLY A 58 -18.27 13.88 -4.69
C GLY A 58 -17.02 14.54 -4.13
N ILE A 59 -16.43 14.01 -3.04
CA ILE A 59 -15.20 14.53 -2.44
C ILE A 59 -14.00 13.85 -3.09
N HIS A 60 -13.09 14.62 -3.70
CA HIS A 60 -11.87 14.05 -4.26
C HIS A 60 -10.97 13.52 -3.15
N ILE A 61 -10.55 12.27 -3.26
CA ILE A 61 -9.68 11.60 -2.31
C ILE A 61 -8.54 10.88 -3.03
N ALA A 62 -7.40 10.79 -2.37
CA ALA A 62 -6.35 9.85 -2.72
C ALA A 62 -6.59 8.54 -1.98
N MET A 63 -6.50 7.41 -2.66
CA MET A 63 -6.74 6.10 -2.05
C MET A 63 -5.70 5.06 -2.45
N ALA A 64 -5.26 4.25 -1.48
CA ALA A 64 -4.52 3.02 -1.71
C ALA A 64 -5.32 1.83 -1.19
N VAL A 65 -5.33 0.73 -1.94
CA VAL A 65 -5.94 -0.54 -1.53
C VAL A 65 -4.92 -1.64 -1.72
N MET A 66 -4.50 -2.24 -0.61
CA MET A 66 -3.60 -3.40 -0.63
C MET A 66 -4.37 -4.68 -0.95
N ASP A 67 -3.72 -5.60 -1.63
CA ASP A 67 -4.28 -6.90 -1.99
C ASP A 67 -3.45 -8.03 -1.35
N PHE A 68 -4.07 -8.78 -0.44
CA PHE A 68 -3.41 -9.87 0.27
C PHE A 68 -3.13 -11.09 -0.62
N GLU A 69 -3.90 -11.30 -1.69
CA GLU A 69 -3.68 -12.43 -2.59
C GLU A 69 -2.35 -12.31 -3.34
N PHE A 70 -1.87 -11.08 -3.57
CA PHE A 70 -0.57 -10.82 -4.16
C PHE A 70 0.53 -10.95 -3.12
N MET A 71 1.22 -12.09 -3.11
CA MET A 71 2.36 -12.36 -2.20
C MET A 71 2.07 -12.03 -0.72
N GLY A 72 0.84 -12.32 -0.24
CA GLY A 72 0.45 -12.04 1.13
C GLY A 72 0.33 -10.54 1.45
N GLY A 73 0.11 -9.69 0.44
CA GLY A 73 0.08 -8.24 0.61
C GLY A 73 1.42 -7.66 1.09
N SER A 74 2.52 -8.39 0.92
CA SER A 74 3.79 -8.03 1.56
C SER A 74 4.33 -6.71 1.01
N MET A 75 4.88 -5.85 1.85
CA MET A 75 5.40 -4.56 1.40
C MET A 75 6.83 -4.70 0.86
N GLY A 76 6.98 -4.61 -0.46
CA GLY A 76 8.25 -4.45 -1.18
C GLY A 76 8.45 -3.02 -1.69
N SER A 77 9.50 -2.79 -2.50
CA SER A 77 9.91 -1.47 -3.00
C SER A 77 8.82 -0.79 -3.82
N VAL A 78 8.10 -1.54 -4.66
CA VAL A 78 7.02 -0.99 -5.49
C VAL A 78 5.82 -0.59 -4.64
N VAL A 79 5.42 -1.41 -3.67
CA VAL A 79 4.35 -1.05 -2.72
C VAL A 79 4.72 0.25 -2.01
N GLY A 80 5.96 0.35 -1.51
CA GLY A 80 6.44 1.55 -0.84
C GLY A 80 6.51 2.78 -1.74
N GLU A 81 6.99 2.65 -2.98
CA GLU A 81 7.02 3.74 -3.95
C GLU A 81 5.61 4.22 -4.34
N LYS A 82 4.69 3.30 -4.68
CA LYS A 82 3.32 3.65 -5.07
C LYS A 82 2.57 4.39 -3.97
N ILE A 83 2.67 3.92 -2.73
CA ILE A 83 2.05 4.58 -1.57
C ILE A 83 2.71 5.94 -1.32
N THR A 84 4.03 6.04 -1.40
CA THR A 84 4.76 7.31 -1.21
C THR A 84 4.32 8.34 -2.25
N ARG A 85 4.28 7.98 -3.55
CA ARG A 85 3.82 8.86 -4.63
C ARG A 85 2.37 9.28 -4.46
N LEU A 86 1.51 8.37 -4.00
CA LEU A 86 0.12 8.69 -3.69
C LEU A 86 0.05 9.77 -2.60
N ILE A 87 0.78 9.60 -1.50
CA ILE A 87 0.82 10.58 -0.39
C ILE A 87 1.36 11.92 -0.88
N GLU A 88 2.43 11.94 -1.68
CA GLU A 88 2.98 13.16 -2.25
C GLU A 88 2.00 13.85 -3.22
N SER A 89 1.29 13.08 -4.05
CA SER A 89 0.23 13.59 -4.92
C SER A 89 -0.93 14.19 -4.11
N ALA A 90 -1.37 13.50 -3.06
CA ALA A 90 -2.39 13.97 -2.12
C ALA A 90 -1.93 15.26 -1.40
N THR A 91 -0.66 15.31 -1.00
CA THR A 91 -0.02 16.49 -0.38
C THR A 91 -0.06 17.69 -1.32
N ASN A 92 0.29 17.50 -2.60
CA ASN A 92 0.35 18.56 -3.59
C ASN A 92 -1.03 19.08 -4.00
N ARG A 93 -2.03 18.19 -4.00
CA ARG A 93 -3.42 18.50 -4.38
C ARG A 93 -4.31 18.83 -3.17
N SER A 94 -3.78 18.77 -1.95
CA SER A 94 -4.52 18.93 -0.69
C SER A 94 -5.74 18.00 -0.58
N LEU A 95 -5.57 16.75 -1.00
CA LEU A 95 -6.64 15.74 -0.96
C LEU A 95 -6.58 14.96 0.35
N PRO A 96 -7.73 14.59 0.95
CA PRO A 96 -7.79 13.55 1.98
C PRO A 96 -7.22 12.23 1.46
N LEU A 97 -6.64 11.44 2.36
CA LEU A 97 -5.97 10.19 2.05
C LEU A 97 -6.66 9.04 2.79
N ILE A 98 -6.95 7.96 2.07
CA ILE A 98 -7.46 6.70 2.64
C ILE A 98 -6.54 5.56 2.22
N ILE A 99 -6.05 4.77 3.18
CA ILE A 99 -5.25 3.57 2.88
C ILE A 99 -5.92 2.34 3.49
N VAL A 100 -6.33 1.40 2.65
CA VAL A 100 -6.86 0.09 3.05
C VAL A 100 -5.69 -0.89 3.11
N CYS A 101 -5.36 -1.35 4.31
CA CYS A 101 -4.23 -2.21 4.61
C CYS A 101 -4.66 -3.67 4.66
N ALA A 102 -3.92 -4.52 3.96
CA ALA A 102 -4.01 -5.97 3.99
C ALA A 102 -2.60 -6.52 3.72
N SER A 103 -1.92 -7.04 4.73
CA SER A 103 -0.51 -7.45 4.61
C SER A 103 -0.09 -8.46 5.67
N GLY A 104 0.74 -9.41 5.26
CA GLY A 104 1.50 -10.31 6.12
C GLY A 104 2.84 -9.75 6.60
N GLY A 105 3.22 -8.53 6.19
CA GLY A 105 4.45 -7.86 6.63
C GLY A 105 5.36 -7.39 5.50
N ALA A 106 6.67 -7.34 5.76
CA ALA A 106 7.66 -6.89 4.78
C ALA A 106 8.01 -7.99 3.76
N ARG A 107 8.34 -7.61 2.52
CA ARG A 107 8.71 -8.57 1.48
C ARG A 107 10.16 -9.03 1.65
N MET A 108 10.35 -10.22 2.21
CA MET A 108 11.68 -10.74 2.53
C MET A 108 12.61 -10.86 1.31
N GLN A 109 12.04 -11.09 0.13
CA GLN A 109 12.77 -11.23 -1.14
C GLN A 109 13.49 -9.95 -1.57
N GLU A 110 13.18 -8.80 -0.99
CA GLU A 110 13.91 -7.55 -1.22
C GLU A 110 14.71 -7.08 0.02
N GLY A 111 14.74 -7.90 1.08
CA GLY A 111 15.56 -7.69 2.27
C GLY A 111 15.38 -6.32 2.93
N SER A 112 16.50 -5.60 3.11
CA SER A 112 16.50 -4.29 3.77
C SER A 112 15.75 -3.22 2.97
N LEU A 113 15.57 -3.38 1.67
CA LEU A 113 14.79 -2.43 0.85
C LEU A 113 13.33 -2.44 1.29
N SER A 114 12.75 -3.62 1.58
CA SER A 114 11.40 -3.73 2.13
C SER A 114 11.27 -3.08 3.49
N LEU A 115 12.26 -3.25 4.37
CA LEU A 115 12.26 -2.61 5.69
C LEU A 115 12.28 -1.08 5.56
N MET A 116 13.09 -0.54 4.65
CA MET A 116 13.21 0.90 4.44
C MET A 116 11.93 1.55 3.90
N GLN A 117 11.02 0.77 3.30
CA GLN A 117 9.73 1.32 2.87
C GLN A 117 8.89 1.83 4.06
N MET A 118 9.04 1.23 5.25
CA MET A 118 8.41 1.73 6.48
C MET A 118 8.79 3.20 6.72
N SER A 119 10.09 3.49 6.73
CA SER A 119 10.63 4.83 6.96
C SER A 119 10.23 5.79 5.85
N LYS A 120 10.30 5.35 4.59
CA LYS A 120 9.96 6.15 3.42
C LYS A 120 8.51 6.63 3.45
N ILE A 121 7.57 5.71 3.62
CA ILE A 121 6.14 6.05 3.67
C ILE A 121 5.86 6.91 4.90
N SER A 122 6.40 6.54 6.07
CA SER A 122 6.21 7.30 7.31
C SER A 122 6.70 8.74 7.20
N SER A 123 7.81 8.98 6.50
CA SER A 123 8.34 10.32 6.24
C SER A 123 7.38 11.14 5.36
N ALA A 124 6.86 10.54 4.29
CA ALA A 124 5.86 11.20 3.44
C ALA A 124 4.56 11.50 4.21
N SER A 125 4.06 10.53 4.99
CA SER A 125 2.89 10.71 5.87
C SER A 125 3.13 11.80 6.92
N TYR A 126 4.33 11.90 7.47
CA TYR A 126 4.68 12.95 8.43
C TYR A 126 4.57 14.34 7.80
N ASN A 127 5.09 14.53 6.57
CA ASN A 127 4.97 15.80 5.86
C ASN A 127 3.49 16.14 5.55
N TYR A 128 2.74 15.16 5.04
CA TYR A 128 1.31 15.28 4.74
C TYR A 128 0.49 15.74 5.96
N GLN A 129 0.68 15.10 7.12
CA GLN A 129 -0.08 15.40 8.33
C GLN A 129 0.47 16.64 9.07
N SER A 130 1.78 16.73 9.28
CA SER A 130 2.35 17.74 10.18
C SER A 130 2.53 19.09 9.49
N ASN A 131 3.03 19.11 8.26
CA ASN A 131 3.32 20.36 7.56
C ASN A 131 2.10 20.89 6.79
N LYS A 132 1.31 19.99 6.18
CA LYS A 132 0.12 20.37 5.42
C LYS A 132 -1.20 20.26 6.19
N LYS A 133 -1.23 19.53 7.31
CA LYS A 133 -2.44 19.36 8.15
C LYS A 133 -3.61 18.75 7.37
N LEU A 134 -3.31 17.79 6.50
CA LEU A 134 -4.28 17.07 5.69
C LEU A 134 -4.72 15.79 6.41
N PHE A 135 -5.94 15.34 6.11
CA PHE A 135 -6.61 14.26 6.84
C PHE A 135 -6.25 12.88 6.27
N TYR A 136 -5.82 11.97 7.13
CA TYR A 136 -5.40 10.61 6.77
C TYR A 136 -6.22 9.55 7.53
N VAL A 137 -6.86 8.65 6.80
CA VAL A 137 -7.57 7.49 7.35
C VAL A 137 -6.88 6.19 6.96
N THR A 138 -6.72 5.29 7.91
CA THR A 138 -6.35 3.90 7.63
C THR A 138 -7.52 2.96 7.91
N ILE A 139 -7.69 1.97 7.04
CA ILE A 139 -8.66 0.89 7.20
C ILE A 139 -7.87 -0.41 7.25
N LEU A 140 -7.89 -1.07 8.41
CA LEU A 140 -7.16 -2.29 8.68
C LEU A 140 -8.06 -3.50 8.42
N THR A 141 -7.75 -4.27 7.39
CA THR A 141 -8.45 -5.51 7.06
C THR A 141 -7.62 -6.72 7.53
N SER A 142 -8.21 -7.91 7.43
CA SER A 142 -7.56 -9.14 7.87
C SER A 142 -6.73 -9.80 6.75
N PRO A 143 -5.45 -10.11 6.97
CA PRO A 143 -4.60 -9.70 8.09
C PRO A 143 -3.92 -8.35 7.82
N THR A 144 -3.55 -7.62 8.89
CA THR A 144 -2.61 -6.50 8.82
C THR A 144 -1.51 -6.71 9.87
N THR A 145 -0.33 -7.14 9.42
CA THR A 145 0.77 -7.52 10.33
C THR A 145 2.12 -6.88 10.03
N GLY A 146 3.05 -7.02 10.98
CA GLY A 146 4.47 -6.73 10.76
C GLY A 146 4.76 -5.27 10.40
N GLY A 147 5.55 -5.08 9.34
CA GLY A 147 6.03 -3.76 8.93
C GLY A 147 4.93 -2.78 8.54
N VAL A 148 3.81 -3.25 7.99
CA VAL A 148 2.67 -2.38 7.63
C VAL A 148 2.00 -1.83 8.89
N THR A 149 1.70 -2.70 9.86
CA THR A 149 1.15 -2.31 11.17
C THR A 149 2.11 -1.39 11.93
N ALA A 150 3.41 -1.65 11.89
CA ALA A 150 4.43 -0.82 12.56
C ALA A 150 4.82 0.45 11.79
N SER A 151 4.12 0.78 10.70
CA SER A 151 4.36 2.01 9.93
C SER A 151 3.04 2.64 9.51
N PHE A 152 2.84 2.89 8.22
CA PHE A 152 1.74 3.70 7.69
C PHE A 152 0.35 3.18 8.08
N GLY A 153 0.16 1.89 8.36
CA GLY A 153 -1.11 1.36 8.82
C GLY A 153 -1.59 1.94 10.16
N MET A 154 -0.67 2.33 11.04
CA MET A 154 -0.98 2.90 12.36
C MET A 154 -0.67 4.40 12.47
N LEU A 155 -0.43 5.08 11.35
CA LEU A 155 -0.12 6.52 11.31
C LEU A 155 -1.29 7.40 10.87
N GLY A 156 -2.49 6.83 10.67
CA GLY A 156 -3.69 7.59 10.33
C GLY A 156 -4.19 8.47 11.48
N ASP A 157 -4.78 9.62 11.16
CA ASP A 157 -5.55 10.44 12.11
C ASP A 157 -6.74 9.65 12.67
N VAL A 158 -7.35 8.82 11.82
CA VAL A 158 -8.40 7.86 12.19
C VAL A 158 -8.01 6.48 11.67
N ILE A 159 -8.03 5.51 12.57
CA ILE A 159 -7.72 4.12 12.29
C ILE A 159 -9.01 3.31 12.49
N ILE A 160 -9.48 2.69 11.41
CA ILE A 160 -10.67 1.85 11.40
C ILE A 160 -10.22 0.40 11.21
N ALA A 161 -10.80 -0.54 11.94
CA ALA A 161 -10.56 -1.96 11.74
C ALA A 161 -11.86 -2.67 11.35
N GLU A 162 -11.78 -3.60 10.41
CA GLU A 162 -12.91 -4.47 10.10
C GLU A 162 -13.20 -5.45 11.24
N PRO A 163 -14.46 -5.87 11.43
CA PRO A 163 -14.80 -6.87 12.43
C PRO A 163 -13.96 -8.15 12.29
N ASN A 164 -13.37 -8.59 13.40
CA ASN A 164 -12.50 -9.78 13.47
C ASN A 164 -11.20 -9.70 12.65
N ALA A 165 -10.77 -8.50 12.23
CA ALA A 165 -9.49 -8.35 11.55
C ALA A 165 -8.31 -8.76 12.45
N TYR A 166 -7.42 -9.59 11.93
CA TYR A 166 -6.18 -9.95 12.62
C TYR A 166 -5.12 -8.86 12.42
N ILE A 167 -4.90 -8.07 13.47
CA ILE A 167 -3.99 -6.93 13.47
C ILE A 167 -2.93 -7.13 14.55
N ALA A 168 -1.67 -7.26 14.14
CA ALA A 168 -0.57 -7.52 15.07
C ALA A 168 0.75 -6.94 14.55
N PHE A 169 1.72 -6.76 15.44
CA PHE A 169 3.10 -6.59 14.99
C PHE A 169 3.76 -7.96 14.80
N ALA A 170 3.69 -8.82 15.82
CA ALA A 170 4.14 -10.20 15.87
C ALA A 170 3.22 -11.00 16.79
#